data_AF-A0A6J4QB18-F1
#
_entry.id   AF-A0A6J4QB18-F1
#
_cell.length_a   1.000
_cell.length_b   1.000
_cell.length_c   1.000
_cell.angle_alpha   90.00
_cell.angle_beta   90.00
_cell.angle_gamma   90.00
#
_symmetry.space_group_name_H-M   'P 1'
#
loop_
_entity.id
_entity.type
_entity.pdbx_description
1 polymer ?
#
loop_
_entity_poly.entity_id
_entity_poly.type
_entity_poly.pdbx_seq_one_letter_code
_entity_poly.pdbx_strand_id
1 'polypeptide(L)'
;MREELGLDAVVANAENSAPGGRGVTRESGSALLSVADFLTLGNHAFDAEGYREFLTEEERVVRPANFGEKDPGRGSGIFEAGGAAVGVTNVLGRVFVERTKISPFRAAERAVAELQERGADVVLVDSHAEATSEKLALGHRLDGRAQAVLGTHTHVPTADLSVLPGGTAYVTDVGMTGCKESIIGFGREDFLALFMGEWRGISVATRGP
;
A
#
# COMPACT_ATOMS: atom_id res chain seq x y z
N MET A 1 -6.23 -18.57 4.88
CA MET A 1 -6.99 -17.37 4.45
C MET A 1 -7.66 -17.53 3.10
N ARG A 2 -6.96 -17.58 1.96
CA ARG A 2 -7.61 -17.64 0.63
C ARG A 2 -8.63 -18.78 0.52
N GLU A 3 -8.22 -20.00 0.83
CA GLU A 3 -9.10 -21.18 0.79
C GLU A 3 -10.22 -21.10 1.85
N GLU A 4 -9.88 -20.73 3.08
CA GLU A 4 -10.82 -20.66 4.20
C GLU A 4 -11.94 -19.64 4.00
N LEU A 5 -11.62 -18.50 3.37
CA LEU A 5 -12.56 -17.40 3.13
C LEU A 5 -13.13 -17.42 1.70
N GLY A 6 -12.66 -18.34 0.83
CA GLY A 6 -13.06 -18.40 -0.57
C GLY A 6 -12.74 -17.12 -1.36
N LEU A 7 -11.57 -16.52 -1.14
CA LEU A 7 -11.21 -15.25 -1.79
C LEU A 7 -10.82 -15.44 -3.25
N ASP A 8 -11.52 -14.74 -4.14
CA ASP A 8 -11.18 -14.68 -5.57
C ASP A 8 -9.92 -13.85 -5.84
N ALA A 9 -9.72 -12.76 -5.09
CA ALA A 9 -8.63 -11.80 -5.26
C ALA A 9 -7.94 -11.47 -3.93
N VAL A 10 -6.62 -11.34 -3.96
CA VAL A 10 -5.78 -10.93 -2.81
C VAL A 10 -4.80 -9.85 -3.26
N VAL A 11 -4.92 -8.66 -2.68
CA VAL A 11 -3.98 -7.55 -2.83
C VAL A 11 -3.25 -7.35 -1.51
N ALA A 12 -1.92 -7.20 -1.55
CA ALA A 12 -1.10 -6.96 -0.36
C ALA A 12 -0.21 -5.74 -0.55
N ASN A 13 -0.04 -4.94 0.51
CA ASN A 13 1.00 -3.92 0.53
C ASN A 13 2.35 -4.58 0.90
N ALA A 14 3.35 -4.38 0.04
CA ALA A 14 4.68 -5.00 0.14
C ALA A 14 5.79 -3.98 0.45
N GLU A 15 5.47 -2.75 0.86
CA GLU A 15 6.48 -1.69 0.94
C GLU A 15 7.60 -1.95 1.96
N ASN A 16 7.40 -2.86 2.91
CA ASN A 16 8.37 -3.24 3.93
C ASN A 16 8.87 -4.69 3.76
N SER A 17 8.64 -5.31 2.60
CA SER A 17 8.92 -6.75 2.40
C SER A 17 10.40 -7.09 2.29
N ALA A 18 11.25 -6.13 1.92
CA ALA A 18 12.69 -6.34 1.88
C ALA A 18 13.23 -6.67 3.29
N PRO A 19 14.32 -7.45 3.41
CA PRO A 19 14.86 -7.87 4.72
C PRO A 19 15.18 -6.72 5.69
N GLY A 20 15.44 -5.50 5.19
CA GLY A 20 15.66 -4.30 6.00
C GLY A 20 14.39 -3.59 6.48
N GLY A 21 13.20 -4.14 6.22
CA GLY A 21 11.91 -3.54 6.60
C GLY A 21 11.52 -2.33 5.76
N ARG A 22 12.22 -2.07 4.65
CA ARG A 22 12.01 -0.92 3.77
C ARG A 22 12.29 -1.30 2.32
N GLY A 23 11.32 -1.06 1.46
CA GLY A 23 11.33 -1.38 0.05
C GLY A 23 10.97 -2.83 -0.23
N VAL A 24 11.08 -3.17 -1.50
CA VAL A 24 10.77 -4.48 -2.06
C VAL A 24 11.95 -4.93 -2.92
N THR A 25 12.40 -6.16 -2.73
CA THR A 25 13.34 -6.85 -3.62
C THR A 25 12.58 -7.78 -4.56
N ARG A 26 13.21 -8.25 -5.62
CA ARG A 26 12.62 -9.27 -6.49
C ARG A 26 12.22 -10.52 -5.70
N GLU A 27 13.09 -10.98 -4.80
CA GLU A 27 12.85 -12.19 -4.01
C GLU A 27 11.66 -12.03 -3.09
N SER A 28 11.60 -10.93 -2.32
CA SER A 28 10.50 -10.67 -1.39
C SER A 28 9.17 -10.38 -2.11
N GLY A 29 9.19 -9.62 -3.19
CA GLY A 29 8.02 -9.36 -4.03
C GLY A 29 7.49 -10.61 -4.72
N SER A 30 8.36 -11.42 -5.33
CA SER A 30 7.97 -12.69 -5.95
C SER A 30 7.45 -13.71 -4.92
N ALA A 31 8.02 -13.74 -3.72
CA ALA A 31 7.51 -14.58 -2.63
C ALA A 31 6.07 -14.19 -2.24
N LEU A 32 5.78 -12.90 -2.11
CA LEU A 32 4.42 -12.42 -1.82
C LEU A 32 3.46 -12.68 -3.00
N LEU A 33 3.90 -12.48 -4.25
CA LEU A 33 3.11 -12.77 -5.45
C LEU A 33 2.87 -14.28 -5.67
N SER A 34 3.51 -15.16 -4.91
CA SER A 34 3.17 -16.59 -4.92
C SER A 34 1.90 -16.90 -4.12
N VAL A 35 1.44 -15.95 -3.29
CA VAL A 35 0.24 -16.09 -2.44
C VAL A 35 -0.78 -14.96 -2.61
N ALA A 36 -0.35 -13.80 -3.14
CA ALA A 36 -1.18 -12.66 -3.51
C ALA A 36 -1.21 -12.47 -5.04
N ASP A 37 -2.29 -11.88 -5.56
CA ASP A 37 -2.46 -11.65 -7.00
C ASP A 37 -1.82 -10.34 -7.46
N PHE A 38 -1.77 -9.36 -6.55
CA PHE A 38 -1.30 -8.01 -6.84
C PHE A 38 -0.66 -7.37 -5.61
N LEU A 39 0.35 -6.53 -5.82
CA LEU A 39 1.05 -5.81 -4.76
C LEU A 39 0.91 -4.29 -4.91
N THR A 40 0.68 -3.63 -3.79
CA THR A 40 0.88 -2.18 -3.65
C THR A 40 2.15 -1.92 -2.84
N LEU A 41 2.65 -0.69 -2.91
CA LEU A 41 3.84 -0.22 -2.16
C LEU A 41 3.49 1.06 -1.39
N GLY A 42 4.46 1.91 -1.11
CA GLY A 42 4.24 3.16 -0.40
C GLY A 42 5.43 4.10 -0.52
N ASN A 43 5.74 4.81 0.56
CA ASN A 43 6.87 5.73 0.56
C ASN A 43 8.22 5.02 0.41
N HIS A 44 8.31 3.73 0.77
CA HIS A 44 9.55 2.96 0.67
C HIS A 44 9.76 2.25 -0.68
N ALA A 45 8.91 2.49 -1.70
CA ALA A 45 8.94 1.79 -2.97
C ALA A 45 10.33 1.71 -3.67
N PHE A 46 11.24 2.64 -3.38
CA PHE A 46 12.56 2.76 -4.02
C PHE A 46 13.73 2.61 -3.05
N ASP A 47 13.49 2.15 -1.82
CA ASP A 47 14.50 2.13 -0.74
C ASP A 47 15.37 0.84 -0.76
N ALA A 48 14.97 -0.23 -1.47
CA ALA A 48 15.68 -1.51 -1.53
C ALA A 48 16.51 -1.67 -2.82
N GLU A 49 17.61 -2.41 -2.79
CA GLU A 49 18.40 -2.70 -3.99
C GLU A 49 17.63 -3.53 -5.02
N GLY A 50 17.89 -3.31 -6.31
CA GLY A 50 17.21 -4.02 -7.42
C GLY A 50 15.75 -3.63 -7.64
N TYR A 51 15.25 -2.61 -6.93
CA TYR A 51 13.87 -2.13 -7.10
C TYR A 51 13.56 -1.74 -8.54
N ARG A 52 14.52 -1.13 -9.25
CA ARG A 52 14.29 -0.55 -10.57
C ARG A 52 13.97 -1.64 -11.59
N GLU A 53 14.78 -2.68 -11.63
CA GLU A 53 14.62 -3.83 -12.52
C GLU A 53 13.32 -4.56 -12.19
N PHE A 54 13.08 -4.83 -10.89
CA PHE A 54 11.87 -5.52 -10.45
C PHE A 54 10.59 -4.76 -10.82
N LEU A 55 10.50 -3.47 -10.48
CA LEU A 55 9.33 -2.65 -10.78
C LEU A 55 9.13 -2.37 -12.28
N THR A 56 10.17 -2.50 -13.09
CA THR A 56 10.05 -2.35 -14.54
C THR A 56 9.47 -3.60 -15.20
N GLU A 57 9.78 -4.78 -14.67
CA GLU A 57 9.39 -6.06 -15.25
C GLU A 57 8.09 -6.64 -14.69
N GLU A 58 7.85 -6.46 -13.38
CA GLU A 58 6.69 -7.06 -12.72
C GLU A 58 5.45 -6.15 -12.83
N GLU A 59 4.49 -6.55 -13.66
CA GLU A 59 3.28 -5.78 -13.91
C GLU A 59 2.26 -5.84 -12.76
N ARG A 60 2.38 -6.83 -11.87
CA ARG A 60 1.48 -7.05 -10.72
C ARG A 60 1.88 -6.25 -9.48
N VAL A 61 2.72 -5.22 -9.64
CA VAL A 61 3.17 -4.34 -8.55
C VAL A 61 2.95 -2.88 -8.94
N VAL A 62 2.29 -2.11 -8.07
CA VAL A 62 2.12 -0.66 -8.26
C VAL A 62 2.75 0.15 -7.13
N ARG A 63 3.52 1.16 -7.53
CA ARG A 63 4.01 2.23 -6.66
C ARG A 63 2.97 3.35 -6.57
N PRO A 64 3.11 4.33 -5.66
CA PRO A 64 2.18 5.46 -5.63
C PRO A 64 2.13 6.24 -6.96
N ALA A 65 0.93 6.42 -7.51
CA ALA A 65 0.66 7.05 -8.81
C ALA A 65 1.03 8.53 -8.88
N ASN A 66 1.27 9.17 -7.72
CA ASN A 66 1.73 10.54 -7.60
C ASN A 66 3.27 10.70 -7.53
N PHE A 67 4.04 9.63 -7.72
CA PHE A 67 5.44 9.71 -8.18
C PHE A 67 5.49 10.08 -9.67
N GLY A 68 6.62 10.63 -10.13
CA GLY A 68 6.79 11.13 -11.49
C GLY A 68 6.79 10.01 -12.54
N GLU A 69 6.60 10.38 -13.80
CA GLU A 69 6.61 9.44 -14.94
C GLU A 69 8.00 8.82 -15.19
N LYS A 70 9.06 9.47 -14.72
CA LYS A 70 10.44 8.97 -14.83
C LYS A 70 10.80 7.94 -13.76
N ASP A 71 10.00 7.86 -12.69
CA ASP A 71 10.20 6.90 -11.61
C ASP A 71 9.75 5.51 -12.09
N PRO A 72 10.51 4.45 -11.79
CA PRO A 72 10.23 3.11 -12.31
C PRO A 72 8.90 2.55 -11.78
N GLY A 73 8.33 1.64 -12.55
CA GLY A 73 7.06 0.99 -12.24
C GLY A 73 5.82 1.83 -12.49
N ARG A 74 4.68 1.20 -12.23
CA ARG A 74 3.35 1.71 -12.61
C ARG A 74 2.62 2.28 -11.39
N GLY A 75 1.74 3.25 -11.63
CA GLY A 75 0.84 3.82 -10.60
C GLY A 75 -0.48 3.07 -10.44
N SER A 76 -0.83 2.25 -11.43
CA SER A 76 -2.06 1.46 -11.47
C SER A 76 -1.89 0.24 -12.37
N GLY A 77 -2.73 -0.78 -12.17
CA GLY A 77 -2.75 -2.01 -12.97
C GLY A 77 -4.09 -2.72 -12.89
N ILE A 78 -4.32 -3.66 -13.81
CA ILE A 78 -5.53 -4.50 -13.85
C ILE A 78 -5.07 -5.96 -13.87
N PHE A 79 -5.78 -6.81 -13.14
CA PHE A 79 -5.66 -8.27 -13.22
C PHE A 79 -7.05 -8.91 -13.20
N GLU A 80 -7.17 -10.12 -13.74
CA GLU A 80 -8.43 -10.88 -13.76
C GLU A 80 -8.53 -11.75 -12.51
N ALA A 81 -9.65 -11.71 -11.81
CA ALA A 81 -9.93 -12.57 -10.65
C ALA A 81 -11.44 -12.77 -10.48
N GLY A 82 -11.87 -14.00 -10.18
CA GLY A 82 -13.30 -14.31 -9.95
C GLY A 82 -14.22 -14.01 -11.14
N GLY A 83 -13.67 -13.91 -12.36
CA GLY A 83 -14.43 -13.49 -13.55
C GLY A 83 -14.67 -11.98 -13.66
N ALA A 84 -13.93 -11.16 -12.92
CA ALA A 84 -13.96 -9.70 -12.98
C ALA A 84 -12.55 -9.12 -13.21
N ALA A 85 -12.50 -7.98 -13.90
CA ALA A 85 -11.30 -7.19 -14.05
C ALA A 85 -11.11 -6.29 -12.81
N VAL A 86 -10.09 -6.61 -12.00
CA VAL A 86 -9.76 -5.89 -10.76
C VAL A 86 -8.68 -4.84 -11.05
N GLY A 87 -9.07 -3.58 -11.02
CA GLY A 87 -8.18 -2.42 -11.07
C GLY A 87 -7.61 -2.09 -9.69
N VAL A 88 -6.31 -1.89 -9.61
CA VAL A 88 -5.61 -1.49 -8.39
C VAL A 88 -4.81 -0.22 -8.67
N THR A 89 -4.91 0.76 -7.78
CA THR A 89 -4.03 1.92 -7.75
C THR A 89 -3.60 2.25 -6.33
N ASN A 90 -2.50 2.98 -6.22
CA ASN A 90 -1.89 3.38 -4.97
C ASN A 90 -1.58 4.87 -5.03
N VAL A 91 -1.77 5.62 -3.95
CA VAL A 91 -1.36 7.02 -3.84
C VAL A 91 -0.71 7.31 -2.50
N LEU A 92 0.26 8.23 -2.52
CA LEU A 92 1.01 8.63 -1.33
C LEU A 92 0.47 9.94 -0.77
N GLY A 93 -0.05 9.92 0.46
CA GLY A 93 -0.38 11.11 1.23
C GLY A 93 0.82 12.04 1.38
N ARG A 94 0.55 13.32 1.63
CA ARG A 94 1.61 14.34 1.71
C ARG A 94 1.82 14.86 3.12
N VAL A 95 0.77 14.89 3.94
CA VAL A 95 0.88 15.40 5.31
C VAL A 95 1.82 14.46 6.09
N PHE A 96 2.92 15.01 6.62
CA PHE A 96 4.00 14.31 7.35
C PHE A 96 4.89 13.33 6.56
N VAL A 97 4.66 13.14 5.24
CA VAL A 97 5.47 12.24 4.39
C VAL A 97 6.34 13.03 3.40
N GLU A 98 5.80 14.10 2.81
CA GLU A 98 6.49 15.05 1.89
C GLU A 98 7.38 14.45 0.78
N ARG A 99 7.01 13.30 0.19
CA ARG A 99 7.79 12.65 -0.89
C ARG A 99 7.36 12.98 -2.32
N THR A 100 6.19 13.59 -2.52
CA THR A 100 5.61 13.82 -3.87
C THR A 100 5.13 15.26 -4.05
N LYS A 101 5.23 15.76 -5.29
CA LYS A 101 4.74 17.10 -5.68
C LYS A 101 3.32 17.06 -6.24
N ILE A 102 2.89 15.91 -6.75
CA ILE A 102 1.58 15.72 -7.35
C ILE A 102 0.58 15.44 -6.23
N SER A 103 -0.57 16.13 -6.26
CA SER A 103 -1.65 15.91 -5.30
C SER A 103 -2.13 14.45 -5.34
N PRO A 104 -2.20 13.75 -4.19
CA PRO A 104 -2.70 12.37 -4.13
C PRO A 104 -4.16 12.29 -4.61
N PHE A 105 -4.97 13.30 -4.33
CA PHE A 105 -6.35 13.39 -4.81
C PHE A 105 -6.41 13.40 -6.34
N ARG A 106 -5.64 14.27 -7.00
CA ARG A 106 -5.63 14.35 -8.46
C ARG A 106 -5.08 13.08 -9.11
N ALA A 107 -4.07 12.47 -8.50
CA ALA A 107 -3.50 11.22 -8.99
C ALA A 107 -4.49 10.06 -8.85
N ALA A 108 -5.18 9.94 -7.70
CA ALA A 108 -6.18 8.91 -7.49
C ALA A 108 -7.36 9.07 -8.45
N GLU A 109 -7.90 10.28 -8.61
CA GLU A 109 -9.01 10.53 -9.53
C GLU A 109 -8.67 10.18 -10.97
N ARG A 110 -7.45 10.52 -11.41
CA ARG A 110 -6.96 10.15 -12.75
C ARG A 110 -6.81 8.64 -12.88
N ALA A 111 -6.14 7.98 -11.93
CA ALA A 111 -5.90 6.55 -11.97
C ALA A 111 -7.21 5.74 -11.93
N VAL A 112 -8.19 6.14 -11.11
CA VAL A 112 -9.51 5.51 -11.04
C VAL A 112 -10.23 5.64 -12.39
N ALA A 113 -10.23 6.84 -13.00
CA ALA A 113 -10.85 7.04 -14.30
C ALA A 113 -10.17 6.22 -15.42
N GLU A 114 -8.84 6.17 -15.45
CA GLU A 114 -8.07 5.37 -16.41
C GLU A 114 -8.33 3.87 -16.24
N LEU A 115 -8.44 3.37 -15.01
CA LEU A 115 -8.76 1.96 -14.74
C LEU A 115 -10.17 1.61 -15.25
N GLN A 116 -11.15 2.48 -15.01
CA GLN A 116 -12.52 2.30 -15.48
C GLN A 116 -12.62 2.33 -17.01
N GLU A 117 -11.93 3.29 -17.66
CA GLU A 117 -11.88 3.37 -19.12
C GLU A 117 -11.24 2.11 -19.75
N ARG A 118 -10.27 1.51 -19.05
CA ARG A 118 -9.63 0.26 -19.44
C ARG A 118 -10.47 -1.00 -19.12
N GLY A 119 -11.67 -0.83 -18.56
CA GLY A 119 -12.62 -1.91 -18.33
C GLY A 119 -12.52 -2.59 -16.96
N ALA A 120 -11.95 -1.93 -15.94
CA ALA A 120 -12.00 -2.47 -14.58
C ALA A 120 -13.44 -2.49 -14.04
N ASP A 121 -13.92 -3.67 -13.64
CA ASP A 121 -15.22 -3.86 -12.98
C ASP A 121 -15.18 -3.40 -11.50
N VAL A 122 -14.01 -3.58 -10.87
CA VAL A 122 -13.76 -3.24 -9.47
C VAL A 122 -12.49 -2.42 -9.38
N VAL A 123 -12.52 -1.30 -8.66
CA VAL A 123 -11.34 -0.46 -8.41
C VAL A 123 -11.04 -0.39 -6.91
N LEU A 124 -9.85 -0.85 -6.55
CA LEU A 124 -9.25 -0.74 -5.22
C LEU A 124 -8.19 0.36 -5.21
N VAL A 125 -8.29 1.25 -4.22
CA VAL A 125 -7.34 2.34 -3.99
C VAL A 125 -6.64 2.11 -2.65
N ASP A 126 -5.33 1.90 -2.70
CA ASP A 126 -4.46 1.98 -1.53
C ASP A 126 -4.09 3.45 -1.27
N SER A 127 -4.56 3.98 -0.14
CA SER A 127 -4.29 5.32 0.34
C SER A 127 -3.16 5.29 1.38
N HIS A 128 -1.93 5.15 0.90
CA HIS A 128 -0.73 5.11 1.72
C HIS A 128 -0.41 6.50 2.31
N ALA A 129 -0.79 6.77 3.56
CA ALA A 129 -0.71 8.12 4.13
C ALA A 129 -0.58 8.12 5.66
N GLU A 130 -0.06 9.20 6.24
CA GLU A 130 0.02 9.35 7.70
C GLU A 130 -1.25 9.98 8.28
N ALA A 131 -1.64 11.15 7.77
CA ALA A 131 -2.74 11.91 8.38
C ALA A 131 -4.10 11.28 8.13
N THR A 132 -4.81 10.94 9.21
CA THR A 132 -6.19 10.43 9.16
C THR A 132 -7.14 11.35 8.42
N SER A 133 -6.98 12.68 8.55
CA SER A 133 -7.77 13.67 7.82
C SER A 133 -7.58 13.57 6.30
N GLU A 134 -6.36 13.28 5.83
CA GLU A 134 -6.08 13.14 4.40
C GLU A 134 -6.73 11.85 3.85
N LYS A 135 -6.67 10.75 4.63
CA LYS A 135 -7.32 9.48 4.27
C LYS A 135 -8.84 9.59 4.23
N LEU A 136 -9.45 10.19 5.25
CA LEU A 136 -10.91 10.42 5.29
C LEU A 136 -11.37 11.29 4.13
N ALA A 137 -10.65 12.38 3.86
CA ALA A 137 -10.95 13.25 2.73
C ALA A 137 -10.85 12.52 1.39
N LEU A 138 -9.85 11.65 1.20
CA LEU A 138 -9.71 10.88 -0.03
C LEU A 138 -10.82 9.83 -0.18
N GLY A 139 -11.17 9.14 0.91
CA GLY A 139 -12.30 8.21 0.95
C GLY A 139 -13.60 8.88 0.48
N HIS A 140 -13.96 10.01 1.08
CA HIS A 140 -15.14 10.79 0.66
C HIS A 140 -15.03 11.35 -0.76
N ARG A 141 -13.82 11.67 -1.24
CA ARG A 141 -13.63 12.18 -2.60
C ARG A 141 -13.88 11.12 -3.67
N LEU A 142 -13.63 9.86 -3.34
CA LEU A 142 -13.75 8.71 -4.24
C LEU A 142 -15.00 7.86 -3.98
N ASP A 143 -15.83 8.27 -3.02
CA ASP A 143 -17.09 7.61 -2.69
C ASP A 143 -18.01 7.52 -3.92
N GLY A 144 -18.49 6.31 -4.23
CA GLY A 144 -19.27 5.99 -5.43
C GLY A 144 -18.47 5.94 -6.73
N ARG A 145 -17.16 6.14 -6.69
CA ARG A 145 -16.25 6.08 -7.86
C ARG A 145 -15.28 4.90 -7.81
N ALA A 146 -14.90 4.46 -6.62
CA ALA A 146 -14.09 3.27 -6.40
C ALA A 146 -14.86 2.30 -5.48
N GLN A 147 -14.61 1.00 -5.62
CA GLN A 147 -15.26 -0.01 -4.77
C GLN A 147 -14.63 -0.07 -3.38
N ALA A 148 -13.32 0.21 -3.28
CA ALA A 148 -12.63 0.27 -2.00
C ALA A 148 -11.57 1.37 -1.96
N VAL A 149 -11.52 2.12 -0.85
CA VAL A 149 -10.44 3.06 -0.52
C VAL A 149 -9.90 2.68 0.86
N LEU A 150 -8.74 2.02 0.87
CA LEU A 150 -8.18 1.40 2.06
C LEU A 150 -6.89 2.12 2.43
N GLY A 151 -6.81 2.65 3.65
CA GLY A 151 -5.57 3.27 4.12
C GLY A 151 -4.51 2.26 4.57
N THR A 152 -3.25 2.63 4.42
CA THR A 152 -2.06 1.94 4.97
C THR A 152 -1.08 2.99 5.52
N HIS A 153 0.14 2.57 5.89
CA HIS A 153 1.31 3.36 6.38
C HIS A 153 1.47 3.38 7.90
N THR A 154 0.40 3.51 8.69
CA THR A 154 0.56 3.77 10.13
C THR A 154 0.87 2.51 10.95
N HIS A 155 0.75 1.34 10.32
CA HIS A 155 1.00 0.00 10.87
C HIS A 155 0.06 -0.43 12.01
N VAL A 156 -0.90 0.40 12.39
CA VAL A 156 -1.88 0.10 13.44
C VAL A 156 -3.27 0.03 12.82
N PRO A 157 -3.98 -1.11 12.90
CA PRO A 157 -5.32 -1.23 12.32
C PRO A 157 -6.30 -0.31 13.04
N THR A 158 -7.22 0.26 12.28
CA THR A 158 -8.28 1.13 12.77
C THR A 158 -9.62 0.41 12.83
N ALA A 159 -10.51 0.87 13.72
CA ALA A 159 -11.81 0.26 13.97
C ALA A 159 -12.97 0.97 13.25
N ASP A 160 -12.70 1.68 12.16
CA ASP A 160 -13.65 2.53 11.43
C ASP A 160 -14.06 1.95 10.05
N LEU A 161 -13.85 0.65 9.85
CA LEU A 161 -14.29 -0.06 8.66
C LEU A 161 -15.79 0.20 8.42
N SER A 162 -16.11 0.75 7.25
CA SER A 162 -17.46 1.14 6.89
C SER A 162 -17.69 1.09 5.39
N VAL A 163 -18.96 1.12 4.99
CA VAL A 163 -19.36 1.41 3.61
C VAL A 163 -19.88 2.84 3.59
N LEU A 164 -19.24 3.70 2.79
CA LEU A 164 -19.62 5.10 2.64
C LEU A 164 -20.97 5.23 1.90
N PRO A 165 -21.67 6.37 1.98
CA PRO A 165 -23.01 6.53 1.39
C PRO A 165 -23.12 6.24 -0.11
N GLY A 166 -22.04 6.44 -0.87
CA GLY A 166 -21.96 6.11 -2.30
C GLY A 166 -21.63 4.64 -2.59
N GLY A 167 -21.45 3.80 -1.57
CA GLY A 167 -21.21 2.36 -1.69
C GLY A 167 -19.74 1.95 -1.66
N THR A 168 -18.81 2.89 -1.43
CA THR A 168 -17.38 2.60 -1.34
C THR A 168 -17.01 2.00 0.02
N ALA A 169 -16.34 0.85 0.04
CA ALA A 169 -15.74 0.29 1.25
C ALA A 169 -14.55 1.16 1.70
N TYR A 170 -14.47 1.46 2.99
CA TYR A 170 -13.48 2.38 3.55
C TYR A 170 -12.94 1.91 4.89
N VAL A 171 -11.65 2.14 5.13
CA VAL A 171 -11.00 2.04 6.44
C VAL A 171 -9.81 2.99 6.50
N THR A 172 -9.56 3.63 7.65
CA THR A 172 -8.45 4.60 7.79
C THR A 172 -7.09 3.90 7.76
N ASP A 173 -6.94 2.72 8.32
CA ASP A 173 -5.73 1.92 8.19
C ASP A 173 -6.04 0.44 8.40
N VAL A 174 -5.58 -0.39 7.47
CA VAL A 174 -5.68 -1.86 7.53
C VAL A 174 -4.70 -2.47 8.55
N GLY A 175 -3.66 -1.73 8.94
CA GLY A 175 -2.59 -2.19 9.83
C GLY A 175 -1.43 -2.88 9.10
N MET A 176 -0.51 -3.43 9.87
CA MET A 176 0.69 -4.12 9.38
C MET A 176 0.57 -5.64 9.49
N THR A 177 1.17 -6.35 8.54
CA THR A 177 1.53 -7.77 8.69
C THR A 177 3.01 -7.87 9.04
N GLY A 178 3.33 -8.31 10.26
CA GLY A 178 4.72 -8.37 10.75
C GLY A 178 4.77 -8.74 12.23
N CYS A 179 5.95 -8.64 12.85
CA CYS A 179 6.14 -9.02 14.25
C CYS A 179 5.26 -8.17 15.18
N LYS A 180 4.32 -8.81 15.90
CA LYS A 180 3.45 -8.12 16.85
C LYS A 180 4.21 -7.53 18.06
N GLU A 181 5.24 -8.24 18.53
CA GLU A 181 6.04 -7.79 19.67
C GLU A 181 7.15 -6.79 19.27
N SER A 182 6.77 -5.76 18.52
CA SER A 182 7.67 -4.75 17.96
C SER A 182 7.13 -3.33 18.20
N ILE A 183 7.89 -2.31 17.77
CA ILE A 183 7.36 -0.95 17.58
C ILE A 183 7.34 -0.72 16.08
N ILE A 184 6.14 -0.76 15.48
CA ILE A 184 5.93 -0.46 14.04
C ILE A 184 6.77 -1.39 13.13
N GLY A 185 7.07 -2.62 13.57
CA GLY A 185 7.87 -3.61 12.82
C GLY A 185 9.36 -3.66 13.20
N PHE A 186 9.83 -2.73 14.04
CA PHE A 186 11.23 -2.64 14.45
C PHE A 186 11.45 -3.06 15.91
N GLY A 187 12.69 -3.41 16.25
CA GLY A 187 13.09 -3.85 17.58
C GLY A 187 12.75 -2.82 18.66
N ARG A 188 12.07 -3.27 19.73
CA ARG A 188 11.55 -2.39 20.80
C ARG A 188 12.63 -1.53 21.46
N GLU A 189 13.76 -2.16 21.80
CA GLU A 189 14.87 -1.49 22.49
C GLU A 189 15.51 -0.42 21.60
N ASP A 190 15.80 -0.77 20.34
CA ASP A 190 16.39 0.16 19.37
C ASP A 190 15.47 1.35 19.08
N PHE A 191 14.17 1.09 18.91
CA PHE A 191 13.20 2.14 18.62
C PHE A 191 12.95 3.04 19.84
N LEU A 192 12.98 2.49 21.06
CA LEU A 192 12.90 3.30 22.28
C LEU A 192 14.16 4.16 22.44
N ALA A 193 15.34 3.63 22.15
CA ALA A 193 16.61 4.35 22.22
C ALA A 193 16.61 5.61 21.32
N LEU A 194 15.92 5.57 20.18
CA LEU A 194 15.71 6.76 19.33
C LEU A 194 15.04 7.91 20.10
N PHE A 195 13.95 7.63 20.82
CA PHE A 195 13.22 8.65 21.57
C PHE A 195 13.94 9.09 22.85
N MET A 196 14.83 8.24 23.38
CA MET A 196 15.65 8.54 24.56
C MET A 196 16.95 9.30 24.22
N GLY A 197 17.28 9.47 22.94
CA GLY A 197 18.52 10.11 22.50
C GLY A 197 19.77 9.21 22.57
N GLU A 198 19.57 7.89 22.64
CA GLU A 198 20.63 6.88 22.79
C GLU A 198 20.82 6.05 21.51
N TRP A 199 20.42 6.61 20.36
CA TRP A 199 20.30 5.87 19.12
C TRP A 199 21.62 5.29 18.60
N ARG A 200 21.62 3.98 18.33
CA ARG A 200 22.79 3.23 17.80
C ARG A 200 22.50 2.50 16.49
N GLY A 201 21.31 2.70 15.91
CA GLY A 201 20.79 1.94 14.79
C GLY A 201 19.38 1.43 15.07
N ILE A 202 18.75 0.86 14.05
CA ILE A 202 17.41 0.27 14.12
C ILE A 202 17.47 -1.12 13.52
N SER A 203 16.96 -2.13 14.23
CA SER A 203 16.84 -3.49 13.71
C SER A 203 15.39 -3.81 13.36
N VAL A 204 15.19 -4.61 12.32
CA VAL A 204 13.88 -5.22 12.03
C VAL A 204 13.59 -6.26 13.10
N ALA A 205 12.38 -6.23 13.66
CA ALA A 205 11.98 -7.23 14.63
C ALA A 205 11.87 -8.60 13.94
N THR A 206 12.58 -9.60 14.51
CA THR A 206 12.58 -10.99 14.01
C THR A 206 11.95 -11.98 14.99
N ARG A 207 11.45 -11.48 16.15
CA ARG A 207 10.84 -12.28 17.21
C ARG A 207 9.58 -11.60 17.72
N GLY A 208 8.50 -12.37 17.86
CA GLY A 208 7.14 -11.94 18.18
C GLY A 208 6.17 -12.80 17.35
N PRO A 209 4.96 -13.13 17.85
CA PRO A 209 4.13 -14.20 17.29
C PRO A 209 3.83 -14.02 15.82
#